data_AF-A0A8J2KBB8-F1
#
_entry.id   AF-A0A8J2KBB8-F1
#
_cell.length_a   1.000
_cell.length_b   1.000
_cell.length_c   1.000
_cell.angle_alpha   90.00
_cell.angle_beta   90.00
_cell.angle_gamma   90.00
#
_symmetry.space_group_name_H-M   'P 1'
#
loop_
_entity.id
_entity.type
_entity.pdbx_description
1 polymer ?
#
loop_
_entity_poly.entity_id
_entity_poly.type
_entity_poly.pdbx_seq_one_letter_code
_entity_poly.pdbx_strand_id
1 'polypeptide(L)'
;MCPDVPKGKIETDKKPIDGTALSNQIRSTEGILQTLLVRVKRIACNHVLRALLDTELQKSYLSECAAKALRPKCKDQVKIAHSLFGGGQTAVKEHRVIDIHVESLINNFSCSLSDQPVICGKISRVQNKLLLDELKMAGVELTDTGEGATDINLLFGADVLGKLYTGKILPTQSGPVSVETKLGWTVIGSLSSDISMPTPHT
;
A
#
# COMPACT_ATOMS: atom_id res chain seq x y z
N MET A 1 -41.65 13.92 -13.78
CA MET A 1 -40.98 14.43 -14.99
C MET A 1 -39.85 15.33 -14.53
N CYS A 2 -38.60 14.91 -14.71
CA CYS A 2 -37.46 15.79 -14.53
C CYS A 2 -37.32 16.67 -15.78
N PRO A 3 -36.97 17.97 -15.67
CA PRO A 3 -36.71 18.77 -16.84
C PRO A 3 -35.42 18.30 -17.53
N ASP A 4 -35.46 18.19 -18.85
CA ASP A 4 -34.31 17.84 -19.69
C ASP A 4 -33.21 18.92 -19.59
N VAL A 5 -32.00 18.49 -19.24
CA VAL A 5 -30.80 19.33 -19.27
C VAL A 5 -30.29 19.39 -20.72
N PRO A 6 -29.96 20.57 -21.27
CA PRO A 6 -29.40 20.67 -22.61
C PRO A 6 -28.10 19.86 -22.73
N LYS A 7 -28.04 18.94 -23.69
CA LYS A 7 -26.82 18.21 -24.06
C LYS A 7 -25.86 19.15 -24.81
N GLY A 8 -25.18 20.02 -24.07
CA GLY A 8 -23.94 20.63 -24.53
C GLY A 8 -22.86 19.54 -24.53
N LYS A 9 -22.25 19.26 -25.69
CA LYS A 9 -21.02 18.48 -25.77
C LYS A 9 -19.93 19.27 -25.05
N ILE A 10 -19.66 18.95 -23.80
CA ILE A 10 -18.42 19.33 -23.14
C ILE A 10 -17.41 18.24 -23.51
N GLU A 11 -16.76 18.40 -24.66
CA GLU A 11 -15.47 17.77 -24.89
C GLU A 11 -14.48 18.53 -24.00
N THR A 12 -14.30 18.07 -22.75
CA THR A 12 -13.15 18.48 -21.97
C THR A 12 -11.94 17.72 -22.48
N ASP A 13 -11.32 18.27 -23.51
CA ASP A 13 -9.96 17.89 -23.92
C ASP A 13 -9.00 18.46 -22.85
N LYS A 14 -9.00 17.82 -21.66
CA LYS A 14 -8.03 18.15 -20.61
C LYS A 14 -6.66 17.69 -21.14
N LYS A 15 -5.85 18.64 -21.62
CA LYS A 15 -4.46 18.36 -21.98
C LYS A 15 -3.80 17.58 -20.83
N PRO A 16 -3.15 16.43 -21.11
CA PRO A 16 -2.40 15.71 -20.10
C PRO A 16 -1.35 16.66 -19.50
N ILE A 17 -1.36 16.75 -18.18
CA ILE A 17 -0.44 17.59 -17.44
C ILE A 17 0.80 16.74 -17.17
N ASP A 18 1.99 17.32 -17.32
CA ASP A 18 3.20 16.74 -16.70
C ASP A 18 3.12 17.03 -15.19
N GLY A 19 2.14 16.37 -14.55
CA GLY A 19 1.69 16.65 -13.20
C GLY A 19 2.39 15.75 -12.20
N THR A 20 2.87 16.35 -11.12
CA THR A 20 3.41 15.61 -9.98
C THR A 20 2.26 14.99 -9.19
N ALA A 21 2.32 13.67 -8.94
CA ALA A 21 1.43 13.02 -7.99
C ALA A 21 1.77 13.47 -6.56
N LEU A 22 0.75 13.86 -5.79
CA LEU A 22 0.91 14.37 -4.44
C LEU A 22 0.70 13.23 -3.44
N SER A 23 1.68 13.05 -2.54
CA SER A 23 1.54 12.21 -1.34
C SER A 23 1.76 13.10 -0.12
N ASN A 24 0.84 13.07 0.84
CA ASN A 24 1.01 13.81 2.08
C ASN A 24 1.98 13.10 3.01
N GLN A 25 3.03 13.80 3.46
CA GLN A 25 3.92 13.34 4.51
C GLN A 25 3.88 14.35 5.67
N ILE A 26 3.10 14.04 6.71
CA ILE A 26 2.97 14.89 7.90
C ILE A 26 4.05 14.47 8.89
N ARG A 27 4.84 15.44 9.39
CA ARG A 27 5.93 15.17 10.34
C ARG A 27 5.49 15.07 11.81
N SER A 28 4.29 15.53 12.13
CA SER A 28 3.85 15.79 13.53
C SER A 28 2.66 14.95 14.00
N THR A 29 2.05 14.16 13.13
CA THR A 29 1.06 13.14 13.48
C THR A 29 1.39 11.91 12.65
N GLU A 30 2.04 10.91 13.28
CA GLU A 30 2.46 9.67 12.61
C GLU A 30 1.23 8.84 12.24
N GLY A 31 0.58 9.18 11.13
CA GLY A 31 -0.37 8.30 10.47
C GLY A 31 0.40 7.07 10.00
N ILE A 32 0.08 5.92 10.59
CA ILE A 32 0.67 4.64 10.23
C ILE A 32 -0.07 4.12 8.99
N LEU A 33 0.72 3.81 7.96
CA LEU A 33 0.24 3.21 6.72
C LEU A 33 0.43 1.69 6.77
N GLN A 34 -0.49 0.97 6.11
CA GLN A 34 -0.45 -0.48 6.05
C GLN A 34 0.74 -0.95 5.21
N THR A 35 1.78 -1.38 5.90
CA THR A 35 3.01 -1.88 5.30
C THR A 35 3.37 -3.23 5.88
N LEU A 36 3.98 -4.09 5.06
CA LEU A 36 4.53 -5.37 5.50
C LEU A 36 5.71 -5.78 4.62
N LEU A 37 6.58 -6.64 5.16
CA LEU A 37 7.59 -7.34 4.38
C LEU A 37 7.00 -8.63 3.81
N VAL A 38 7.21 -8.84 2.52
CA VAL A 38 6.78 -10.04 1.79
C VAL A 38 7.96 -10.73 1.13
N ARG A 39 7.88 -12.05 0.99
CA ARG A 39 8.87 -12.81 0.25
C ARG A 39 8.40 -13.00 -1.19
N VAL A 40 9.28 -12.80 -2.15
CA VAL A 40 9.03 -13.13 -3.55
C VAL A 40 10.01 -14.21 -3.96
N LYS A 41 9.49 -15.38 -4.34
CA LYS A 41 10.29 -16.53 -4.70
C LYS A 41 10.70 -16.48 -6.17
N ARG A 42 11.99 -16.70 -6.43
CA ARG A 42 12.54 -16.98 -7.75
C ARG A 42 13.29 -18.30 -7.73
N ILE A 43 13.54 -18.86 -8.92
CA ILE A 43 14.19 -20.17 -9.09
C ILE A 43 15.56 -20.22 -8.37
N ALA A 44 16.30 -19.11 -8.36
CA ALA A 44 17.66 -19.06 -7.81
C ALA A 44 17.76 -18.42 -6.41
N CYS A 45 16.83 -17.55 -6.03
CA CYS A 45 16.89 -16.82 -4.76
C CYS A 45 15.53 -16.28 -4.33
N ASN A 46 15.36 -16.13 -3.01
CA ASN A 46 14.23 -15.43 -2.42
C ASN A 46 14.59 -13.96 -2.23
N HIS A 47 13.66 -13.07 -2.57
CA HIS A 47 13.79 -11.65 -2.31
C HIS A 47 12.79 -11.22 -1.24
N VAL A 48 13.21 -10.38 -0.30
CA VAL A 48 12.29 -9.72 0.63
C VAL A 48 12.00 -8.33 0.08
N LEU A 49 10.73 -8.03 -0.12
CA LEU A 49 10.26 -6.74 -0.61
C LEU A 49 9.38 -6.08 0.44
N ARG A 50 9.48 -4.76 0.54
CA ARG A 50 8.58 -3.96 1.37
C ARG A 50 7.34 -3.57 0.55
N ALA A 51 6.17 -3.94 1.06
CA ALA A 51 4.88 -3.72 0.41
C ALA A 51 4.08 -2.62 1.11
N LEU A 52 3.41 -1.77 0.33
CA LEU A 52 2.37 -0.85 0.77
C LEU A 52 1.00 -1.34 0.29
N LEU A 53 0.01 -1.29 1.17
CA LEU A 53 -1.38 -1.56 0.83
C LEU A 53 -2.11 -0.23 0.66
N ASP A 54 -2.62 0.00 -0.55
CA ASP A 54 -3.30 1.24 -0.91
C ASP A 54 -4.61 0.92 -1.61
N THR A 55 -5.72 1.07 -0.88
CA THR A 55 -7.07 0.80 -1.39
C THR A 55 -7.54 1.82 -2.42
N GLU A 56 -6.94 3.01 -2.46
CA GLU A 56 -7.34 4.10 -3.36
C GLU A 56 -6.72 3.93 -4.76
N LEU A 57 -5.72 3.06 -4.90
CA LEU A 57 -5.16 2.72 -6.20
C LEU A 57 -5.86 1.51 -6.82
N GLN A 58 -6.38 1.70 -8.03
CA GLN A 58 -7.05 0.63 -8.78
C GLN A 58 -6.11 -0.51 -9.16
N LYS A 59 -4.82 -0.22 -9.34
CA LYS A 59 -3.81 -1.15 -9.85
C LYS A 59 -2.69 -1.37 -8.85
N SER A 60 -2.14 -2.58 -8.88
CA SER A 60 -0.96 -2.96 -8.12
C SER A 60 0.33 -2.77 -8.93
N TYR A 61 1.42 -2.41 -8.26
CA TYR A 61 2.67 -1.99 -8.92
C TYR A 61 3.92 -2.62 -8.32
N LEU A 62 4.94 -2.85 -9.16
CA LEU A 62 6.28 -3.26 -8.78
C LEU A 62 7.28 -2.16 -9.12
N SER A 63 8.13 -1.77 -8.17
CA SER A 63 9.15 -0.77 -8.43
C SER A 63 10.17 -1.26 -9.45
N GLU A 64 10.74 -0.36 -10.26
CA GLU A 64 11.76 -0.72 -11.24
C GLU A 64 13.01 -1.33 -10.57
N CYS A 65 13.38 -0.85 -9.38
CA CYS A 65 14.45 -1.43 -8.57
C CYS A 65 14.17 -2.92 -8.24
N ALA A 66 12.95 -3.21 -7.78
CA ALA A 66 12.54 -4.58 -7.48
C ALA A 66 12.43 -5.43 -8.75
N ALA A 67 11.93 -4.88 -9.85
CA ALA A 67 11.87 -5.55 -11.14
C ALA A 67 13.27 -5.93 -11.65
N LYS A 68 14.26 -5.03 -11.54
CA LYS A 68 15.66 -5.32 -11.89
C LYS A 68 16.26 -6.44 -11.05
N ALA A 69 15.98 -6.45 -9.75
CA ALA A 69 16.44 -7.51 -8.84
C ALA A 69 15.79 -8.86 -9.16
N LEU A 70 14.49 -8.87 -9.43
CA LEU A 70 13.71 -10.08 -9.67
C LEU A 70 13.86 -10.66 -11.09
N ARG A 71 14.28 -9.83 -12.06
CA ARG A 71 14.36 -10.14 -13.50
C ARG A 71 13.11 -10.90 -14.03
N PRO A 72 11.90 -10.36 -13.81
CA PRO A 72 10.69 -11.02 -14.25
C PRO A 72 10.60 -11.09 -15.77
N LYS A 73 9.91 -12.11 -16.28
CA LYS A 73 9.42 -12.08 -17.66
C LYS A 73 8.23 -11.14 -17.75
N CYS A 74 8.22 -10.31 -18.77
CA CYS A 74 7.04 -9.52 -19.14
C CYS A 74 5.94 -10.49 -19.62
N LYS A 75 4.72 -10.28 -19.13
CA LYS A 75 3.54 -11.04 -19.54
C LYS A 75 2.73 -10.28 -20.58
N ASP A 76 2.58 -8.98 -20.39
CA ASP A 76 1.74 -8.10 -21.21
C ASP A 76 2.18 -6.63 -21.07
N GLN A 77 1.54 -5.73 -21.79
CA GLN A 77 1.68 -4.29 -21.67
C GLN A 77 0.33 -3.62 -21.47
N VAL A 78 0.30 -2.56 -20.67
CA VAL A 78 -0.90 -1.78 -20.40
C VAL A 78 -0.60 -0.29 -20.48
N LYS A 79 -1.55 0.47 -21.01
CA LYS A 79 -1.49 1.93 -21.05
C LYS A 79 -2.22 2.51 -19.84
N ILE A 80 -1.53 3.29 -19.02
CA ILE A 80 -2.05 3.84 -17.77
C ILE A 80 -1.88 5.36 -17.78
N ALA A 81 -2.93 6.08 -17.42
CA ALA A 81 -2.85 7.46 -16.96
C ALA A 81 -3.29 7.50 -15.50
N HIS A 82 -2.61 8.29 -14.68
CA HIS A 82 -2.92 8.42 -13.26
C HIS A 82 -3.78 9.67 -13.03
N SER A 83 -4.87 9.51 -12.31
CA SER A 83 -5.65 10.62 -11.77
C SER A 83 -4.92 11.24 -10.58
N LEU A 84 -4.87 12.57 -10.52
CA LEU A 84 -4.17 13.34 -9.50
C LEU A 84 -5.16 14.11 -8.62
N PHE A 85 -4.70 14.54 -7.44
CA PHE A 85 -5.44 15.50 -6.62
C PHE A 85 -5.74 16.77 -7.43
N GLY A 86 -6.94 17.32 -7.25
CA GLY A 86 -7.45 18.41 -8.07
C GLY A 86 -8.04 17.97 -9.42
N GLY A 87 -8.16 16.66 -9.68
CA GLY A 87 -8.85 16.13 -10.87
C GLY A 87 -8.06 16.26 -12.17
N GLY A 88 -6.75 16.47 -12.06
CA GLY A 88 -5.80 16.37 -13.17
C GLY A 88 -5.52 14.91 -13.54
N GLN A 89 -4.95 14.69 -14.71
CA GLN A 89 -4.47 13.38 -15.14
C GLN A 89 -3.07 13.51 -15.74
N THR A 90 -2.23 12.51 -15.49
CA THR A 90 -0.92 12.40 -16.15
C THR A 90 -1.08 12.06 -17.63
N ALA A 91 -0.02 12.25 -18.41
CA ALA A 91 0.08 11.60 -19.71
C ALA A 91 -0.06 10.08 -19.59
N VAL A 92 -0.64 9.46 -20.61
CA VAL A 92 -0.71 8.00 -20.73
C VAL A 92 0.70 7.46 -20.93
N LYS A 93 1.10 6.49 -20.11
CA LYS A 93 2.38 5.77 -20.22
C LYS A 93 2.12 4.29 -20.42
N GLU A 94 3.04 3.63 -21.11
CA GLU A 94 3.03 2.17 -21.23
C GLU A 94 3.77 1.55 -20.06
N HIS A 95 3.16 0.55 -19.45
CA HIS A 95 3.69 -0.21 -18.32
C HIS A 95 3.72 -1.69 -18.69
N ARG A 96 4.77 -2.38 -18.30
CA ARG A 96 4.86 -3.84 -18.41
C ARG A 96 4.06 -4.48 -17.29
N VAL A 97 3.27 -5.48 -17.65
CA VAL A 97 2.57 -6.35 -16.70
C VAL A 97 3.45 -7.57 -16.41
N ILE A 98 3.66 -7.83 -15.13
CA ILE A 98 4.60 -8.82 -14.62
C ILE A 98 3.87 -9.74 -13.63
N ASP A 99 4.01 -11.05 -13.81
CA ASP A 99 3.58 -12.01 -12.81
C ASP A 99 4.66 -12.23 -11.74
N ILE A 100 4.26 -12.12 -10.47
CA ILE A 100 5.09 -12.49 -9.32
C ILE A 100 4.38 -13.51 -8.45
N HIS A 101 5.19 -14.32 -7.77
CA HIS A 101 4.74 -15.23 -6.72
C HIS A 101 5.19 -14.67 -5.37
N VAL A 102 4.22 -14.23 -4.57
CA VAL A 102 4.41 -13.68 -3.23
C VAL A 102 4.12 -14.77 -2.21
N GLU A 103 5.09 -15.05 -1.37
CA GLU A 103 4.98 -15.97 -0.24
C GLU A 103 4.95 -15.17 1.06
N SER A 104 4.09 -15.60 1.99
CA SER A 104 4.21 -15.30 3.41
C SER A 104 4.53 -16.56 4.19
N LEU A 105 4.70 -16.41 5.51
CA LEU A 105 4.85 -17.57 6.39
C LEU A 105 3.59 -18.44 6.45
N ILE A 106 2.43 -17.88 6.06
CA ILE A 106 1.11 -18.50 6.25
C ILE A 106 0.49 -18.92 4.91
N ASN A 107 0.64 -18.11 3.86
CA ASN A 107 0.01 -18.36 2.56
C ASN A 107 0.91 -17.97 1.40
N ASN A 108 0.68 -18.62 0.27
CA ASN A 108 1.28 -18.27 -1.02
C ASN A 108 0.23 -17.67 -1.93
N PHE A 109 0.60 -16.62 -2.67
CA PHE A 109 -0.29 -15.86 -3.52
C PHE A 109 0.44 -15.38 -4.79
N SER A 110 -0.19 -15.58 -5.95
CA SER A 110 0.33 -15.06 -7.21
C SER A 110 -0.51 -13.87 -7.67
N CYS A 111 0.16 -12.85 -8.20
CA CYS A 111 -0.51 -11.68 -8.80
C CYS A 111 0.25 -11.12 -9.99
N SER A 112 -0.48 -10.38 -10.82
CA SER A 112 0.06 -9.56 -11.90
C SER A 112 0.18 -8.11 -11.44
N LEU A 113 1.31 -7.47 -11.73
CA LEU A 113 1.63 -6.11 -11.32
C LEU A 113 2.11 -5.31 -12.52
N SER A 114 1.79 -4.01 -12.56
CA SER A 114 2.40 -3.10 -13.52
C SER A 114 3.75 -2.61 -13.00
N ASP A 115 4.76 -2.44 -13.85
CA ASP A 115 6.00 -1.81 -13.41
C ASP A 115 5.81 -0.30 -13.21
N GLN A 116 6.60 0.26 -12.28
CA GLN A 116 6.57 1.69 -11.97
C GLN A 116 7.98 2.13 -11.57
N PRO A 117 8.55 3.21 -12.13
CA PRO A 117 9.90 3.64 -11.81
C PRO A 117 10.11 3.85 -10.30
N VAL A 118 9.22 4.61 -9.68
CA VAL A 118 9.16 4.88 -8.25
C VAL A 118 7.71 4.80 -7.81
N ILE A 119 7.44 4.00 -6.76
CA ILE A 119 6.09 3.82 -6.20
C ILE A 119 5.66 5.08 -5.47
N CYS A 120 6.44 5.50 -4.47
CA CYS A 120 6.20 6.70 -3.66
C CYS A 120 7.51 7.14 -2.97
N GLY A 121 7.45 8.22 -2.19
CA GLY A 121 8.53 8.59 -1.29
C GLY A 121 8.75 7.56 -0.17
N LYS A 122 9.86 7.68 0.55
CA LYS A 122 10.16 6.79 1.68
C LYS A 122 9.09 6.90 2.76
N ILE A 123 8.68 5.76 3.31
CA ILE A 123 7.68 5.66 4.38
C ILE A 123 8.37 5.16 5.66
N SER A 124 8.10 5.78 6.81
CA SER A 124 8.60 5.31 8.11
C SER A 124 8.09 3.92 8.44
N ARG A 125 8.89 3.11 9.13
CA ARG A 125 8.45 1.83 9.68
C ARG A 125 7.84 2.02 11.06
N VAL A 126 7.06 1.04 11.51
CA VAL A 126 6.49 1.07 12.86
C VAL A 126 7.61 0.86 13.88
N GLN A 127 7.76 1.84 14.78
CA GLN A 127 8.81 1.85 15.80
C GLN A 127 8.28 2.14 17.22
N ASN A 128 7.00 2.52 17.36
CA ASN A 128 6.43 2.83 18.68
C ASN A 128 6.39 1.56 19.54
N LYS A 129 7.20 1.53 20.60
CA LYS A 129 7.35 0.36 21.46
C LYS A 129 6.06 -0.03 22.20
N LEU A 130 5.28 0.95 22.67
CA LEU A 130 4.03 0.68 23.38
C LEU A 130 3.02 -0.02 22.47
N LEU A 131 2.88 0.46 21.24
CA LEU A 131 2.07 -0.21 20.22
C LEU A 131 2.60 -1.61 19.91
N LEU A 132 3.91 -1.77 19.69
CA LEU A 132 4.49 -3.09 19.37
C LEU A 132 4.28 -4.10 20.50
N ASP A 133 4.43 -3.69 21.76
CA ASP A 133 4.18 -4.52 22.94
C ASP A 133 2.69 -4.88 23.05
N GLU A 134 1.79 -3.92 22.80
CA GLU A 134 0.34 -4.14 22.75
C GLU A 134 -0.06 -5.18 21.69
N LEU A 135 0.43 -5.01 20.46
CA LEU A 135 0.19 -5.94 19.35
C LEU A 135 0.67 -7.34 19.69
N LYS A 136 1.87 -7.45 20.26
CA LYS A 136 2.44 -8.74 20.67
C LYS A 136 1.60 -9.45 21.73
N MET A 137 1.06 -8.72 22.72
CA MET A 137 0.13 -9.28 23.71
C MET A 137 -1.16 -9.79 23.08
N ALA A 138 -1.62 -9.16 22.00
CA ALA A 138 -2.77 -9.60 21.21
C ALA A 138 -2.47 -10.73 20.21
N GLY A 139 -1.22 -11.25 20.17
CA GLY A 139 -0.80 -12.25 19.20
C GLY A 139 -0.65 -11.73 17.77
N VAL A 140 -0.49 -10.41 17.61
CA VAL A 140 -0.26 -9.73 16.34
C VAL A 140 1.23 -9.39 16.22
N GLU A 141 1.88 -9.91 15.19
CA GLU A 141 3.28 -9.63 14.88
C GLU A 141 3.39 -8.94 13.51
N LEU A 142 3.98 -7.74 13.51
CA LEU A 142 4.24 -6.98 12.29
C LEU A 142 5.62 -7.36 11.73
N THR A 143 5.72 -7.47 10.40
CA THR A 143 6.99 -7.78 9.74
C THR A 143 7.78 -6.54 9.33
N ASP A 144 7.13 -5.38 9.17
CA ASP A 144 7.77 -4.12 8.75
C ASP A 144 7.93 -3.13 9.92
N THR A 145 8.89 -3.43 10.79
CA THR A 145 9.22 -2.63 11.98
C THR A 145 10.67 -2.12 11.95
N GLY A 146 10.98 -1.14 12.78
CA GLY A 146 12.33 -0.63 12.99
C GLY A 146 12.53 0.84 12.61
N GLU A 147 13.75 1.32 12.73
CA GLU A 147 14.04 2.75 12.60
C GLU A 147 14.10 3.25 11.16
N GLY A 148 13.65 4.48 10.94
CA GLY A 148 13.85 5.22 9.70
C GLY A 148 12.84 4.90 8.59
N ALA A 149 12.85 5.78 7.58
CA ALA A 149 12.02 5.66 6.39
C ALA A 149 12.76 4.94 5.27
N THR A 150 12.11 3.96 4.66
CA THR A 150 12.69 3.15 3.57
C THR A 150 11.79 3.16 2.34
N ASP A 151 12.34 2.77 1.20
CA ASP A 151 11.61 2.74 -0.07
C ASP A 151 10.56 1.61 -0.10
N ILE A 152 9.45 1.86 -0.79
CA ILE A 152 8.46 0.84 -1.11
C ILE A 152 8.83 0.16 -2.42
N ASN A 153 8.83 -1.17 -2.40
CA ASN A 153 9.17 -1.98 -3.57
C ASN A 153 7.93 -2.49 -4.30
N LEU A 154 6.84 -2.66 -3.58
CA LEU A 154 5.61 -3.30 -4.03
C LEU A 154 4.41 -2.50 -3.53
N LEU A 155 3.43 -2.28 -4.38
CA LEU A 155 2.15 -1.70 -4.00
C LEU A 155 1.02 -2.66 -4.36
N PHE A 156 0.17 -2.98 -3.39
CA PHE A 156 -1.07 -3.70 -3.64
C PHE A 156 -2.23 -2.71 -3.70
N GLY A 157 -2.81 -2.60 -4.88
CA GLY A 157 -4.03 -1.84 -5.15
C GLY A 157 -5.29 -2.70 -4.98
N ALA A 158 -6.44 -2.09 -5.25
CA ALA A 158 -7.77 -2.71 -5.16
C ALA A 158 -7.91 -4.01 -5.98
N ASP A 159 -7.21 -4.13 -7.11
CA ASP A 159 -7.20 -5.33 -7.96
C ASP A 159 -6.60 -6.58 -7.30
N VAL A 160 -5.79 -6.40 -6.26
CA VAL A 160 -5.17 -7.48 -5.48
C VAL A 160 -5.73 -7.53 -4.05
N LEU A 161 -5.93 -6.38 -3.41
CA LEU A 161 -6.28 -6.25 -2.00
C LEU A 161 -7.54 -7.01 -1.60
N GLY A 162 -8.57 -7.00 -2.44
CA GLY A 162 -9.83 -7.73 -2.15
C GLY A 162 -9.62 -9.25 -1.95
N LYS A 163 -8.53 -9.81 -2.48
CA LYS A 163 -8.17 -11.22 -2.29
C LYS A 163 -7.26 -11.45 -1.08
N LEU A 164 -6.59 -10.40 -0.60
CA LEU A 164 -5.63 -10.46 0.50
C LEU A 164 -6.29 -10.26 1.86
N TYR A 165 -7.27 -9.37 1.98
CA TYR A 165 -7.94 -9.14 3.26
C TYR A 165 -8.71 -10.38 3.72
N THR A 166 -8.56 -10.71 5.01
CA THR A 166 -9.32 -11.80 5.65
C THR A 166 -10.60 -11.30 6.31
N GLY A 167 -10.72 -9.98 6.50
CA GLY A 167 -11.81 -9.35 7.24
C GLY A 167 -11.57 -9.29 8.75
N LYS A 168 -10.50 -9.89 9.26
CA LYS A 168 -10.15 -9.82 10.69
C LYS A 168 -9.50 -8.48 11.00
N ILE A 169 -10.10 -7.77 11.95
CA ILE A 169 -9.70 -6.44 12.38
C ILE A 169 -9.63 -6.46 13.91
N LEU A 170 -8.53 -5.98 14.48
CA LEU A 170 -8.32 -5.87 15.92
C LEU A 170 -7.95 -4.42 16.28
N PRO A 171 -8.87 -3.65 16.87
CA PRO A 171 -8.58 -2.32 17.40
C PRO A 171 -7.51 -2.37 18.49
N THR A 172 -6.67 -1.34 18.57
CA THR A 172 -5.72 -1.14 19.68
C THR A 172 -6.19 0.00 20.59
N GLN A 173 -5.84 -0.07 21.87
CA GLN A 173 -6.04 0.99 22.85
C GLN A 173 -5.18 2.22 22.51
N SER A 174 -4.02 2.00 21.90
CA SER A 174 -3.15 3.08 21.44
C SER A 174 -3.67 3.81 20.19
N GLY A 175 -4.83 3.44 19.64
CA GLY A 175 -5.51 4.16 18.55
C GLY A 175 -5.51 3.44 17.20
N PRO A 176 -4.35 3.02 16.66
CA PRO A 176 -4.30 2.31 15.38
C PRO A 176 -5.09 1.00 15.39
N VAL A 177 -5.38 0.47 14.23
CA VAL A 177 -6.15 -0.75 14.06
C VAL A 177 -5.32 -1.78 13.33
N SER A 178 -5.25 -2.98 13.88
CA SER A 178 -4.59 -4.12 13.23
C SER A 178 -5.53 -4.73 12.21
N VAL A 179 -5.01 -5.00 11.02
CA VAL A 179 -5.76 -5.61 9.92
C VAL A 179 -4.99 -6.82 9.42
N GLU A 180 -5.65 -7.97 9.45
CA GLU A 180 -5.07 -9.23 9.00
C GLU A 180 -5.20 -9.36 7.48
N THR A 181 -4.13 -9.84 6.87
CA THR A 181 -4.09 -10.23 5.47
C THR A 181 -3.58 -11.66 5.37
N LYS A 182 -3.80 -12.30 4.22
CA LYS A 182 -3.18 -13.59 3.92
C LYS A 182 -1.64 -13.55 3.96
N LEU A 183 -1.03 -12.36 3.89
CA LEU A 183 0.41 -12.17 3.90
C LEU A 183 0.99 -11.82 5.28
N GLY A 184 0.14 -11.67 6.30
CA GLY A 184 0.52 -11.25 7.64
C GLY A 184 -0.30 -10.06 8.12
N TRP A 185 0.06 -9.54 9.29
CA TRP A 185 -0.61 -8.42 9.90
C TRP A 185 -0.05 -7.08 9.45
N THR A 186 -0.93 -6.10 9.34
CA THR A 186 -0.61 -4.68 9.15
C THR A 186 -1.31 -3.86 10.22
N VAL A 187 -0.89 -2.61 10.38
CA VAL A 187 -1.58 -1.62 11.22
C VAL A 187 -1.88 -0.38 10.38
N ILE A 188 -3.01 0.27 10.67
CA ILE A 188 -3.39 1.55 10.07
C ILE A 188 -3.94 2.51 11.11
N GLY A 189 -3.71 3.80 10.93
CA GLY A 189 -4.28 4.86 11.75
C GLY A 189 -3.24 5.62 12.54
N SER A 190 -3.68 6.47 13.45
CA SER A 190 -2.81 7.37 14.22
C SER A 190 -2.79 6.95 15.68
N LEU A 191 -1.66 7.15 16.33
CA LEU A 191 -1.55 7.00 17.78
C LEU A 191 -2.47 7.99 18.49
N SER A 192 -3.21 7.51 19.49
CA SER A 192 -4.01 8.35 20.38
C SER A 192 -3.07 9.17 21.27
N SER A 193 -3.35 10.46 21.39
CA SER A 193 -2.65 11.35 22.33
C SER A 193 -3.09 11.11 23.78
N ASP A 194 -4.22 10.43 23.98
CA ASP A 194 -4.84 10.19 25.28
C ASP A 194 -4.54 8.77 25.77
N ILE A 195 -3.29 8.53 26.19
CA ILE A 195 -3.00 7.40 27.08
C ILE A 195 -3.38 7.84 28.50
N SER A 196 -4.68 7.92 28.80
CA SER A 196 -5.12 7.84 30.19
C SER A 196 -5.02 6.37 30.59
N MET A 197 -3.98 6.04 31.35
CA MET A 197 -3.88 4.76 32.04
C MET A 197 -5.20 4.54 32.80
N PRO A 198 -5.90 3.40 32.64
CA PRO A 198 -7.03 3.10 33.49
C PRO A 198 -6.53 3.02 34.93
N THR A 199 -7.00 3.93 35.79
CA THR A 199 -6.78 3.80 37.23
C THR A 199 -7.45 2.53 37.72
N PRO A 200 -6.76 1.65 38.46
CA PRO A 200 -7.40 0.49 39.06
C PRO A 200 -8.43 0.98 40.07
N HIS A 201 -9.70 0.62 39.86
CA HIS A 201 -10.70 0.77 40.90
C HIS A 201 -10.38 -0.25 42.01
N THR A 202 -9.93 0.27 43.15
CA THR A 202 -9.90 -0.43 44.44
C THR A 202 -11.29 -0.76 44.93
#